data_AF-A0A3C1VWI1-F1
#
_entry.id   AF-A0A3C1VWI1-F1
#
_cell.length_a   1.000
_cell.length_b   1.000
_cell.length_c   1.000
_cell.angle_alpha   90.00
_cell.angle_beta   90.00
_cell.angle_gamma   90.00
#
_symmetry.space_group_name_H-M   'P 1'
#
loop_
_entity.id
_entity.type
_entity.pdbx_description
1 polymer ?
#
loop_
_entity_poly.entity_id
_entity_poly.type
_entity_poly.pdbx_seq_one_letter_code
_entity_poly.pdbx_strand_id
1 'polypeptide(L)'
;MAYVPLADQDQEMEMHHPHSWVEKYVWSQDHKVIAIQYGGLAVLTGIVGLVLSLLFRLQLGFPESVDFVDPNFYYQAVTMHGMIMV
;
A
#
# COMPACT_ATOMS: atom_id res chain seq x y z
N MET A 1 44.25 -17.09 26.60
CA MET A 1 43.37 -16.20 25.80
C MET A 1 43.27 -16.86 24.43
N ALA A 2 42.17 -17.55 24.14
CA ALA A 2 42.03 -18.32 22.89
C ALA A 2 41.82 -17.36 21.72
N TYR A 3 42.59 -17.54 20.65
CA TYR A 3 42.49 -16.78 19.42
C TYR A 3 41.36 -17.37 18.57
N VAL A 4 40.31 -16.58 18.34
CA VAL A 4 39.16 -16.96 17.49
C VAL A 4 39.43 -16.45 16.07
N PRO A 5 39.42 -17.31 15.03
CA PRO A 5 39.66 -16.92 13.66
C PRO A 5 38.52 -16.04 13.10
N LEU A 6 38.84 -15.06 12.26
CA LEU A 6 37.87 -14.10 11.68
C LEU A 6 36.70 -14.73 10.90
N ALA A 7 36.84 -15.98 10.46
CA ALA A 7 35.77 -16.72 9.78
C ALA A 7 34.74 -17.35 10.76
N ASP A 8 35.09 -17.43 12.04
CA ASP A 8 34.26 -17.87 13.18
C ASP A 8 33.81 -16.65 14.02
N GLN A 9 34.14 -15.45 13.54
CA GLN A 9 33.39 -14.23 13.87
C GLN A 9 32.20 -14.16 12.92
N ASP A 10 31.28 -15.11 13.07
CA ASP A 10 29.88 -14.86 12.84
C ASP A 10 29.48 -13.78 13.84
N GLN A 11 29.88 -12.54 13.52
CA GLN A 11 29.01 -11.41 13.73
C GLN A 11 27.72 -11.83 13.01
N GLU A 12 26.87 -12.58 13.72
CA GLU A 12 25.44 -12.49 13.57
C GLU A 12 25.23 -11.00 13.31
N MET A 13 24.96 -10.62 12.06
CA MET A 13 24.77 -9.22 11.71
C MET A 13 23.78 -8.74 12.74
N GLU A 14 24.26 -7.97 13.71
CA GLU A 14 23.46 -7.53 14.83
C GLU A 14 22.51 -6.56 14.17
N MET A 15 21.38 -7.10 13.69
CA MET A 15 20.42 -6.37 12.92
C MET A 15 20.00 -5.27 13.85
N HIS A 16 20.43 -4.06 13.53
CA HIS A 16 20.36 -2.88 14.40
C HIS A 16 18.96 -2.83 15.00
N HIS A 17 18.82 -3.31 16.24
CA HIS A 17 17.49 -3.59 16.78
C HIS A 17 16.82 -2.23 17.00
N PRO A 18 15.70 -1.93 16.31
CA PRO A 18 15.09 -0.62 16.40
C PRO A 18 14.65 -0.38 17.85
N HIS A 19 15.21 0.65 18.49
CA HIS A 19 15.03 0.95 19.90
C HIS A 19 13.72 1.73 20.17
N SER A 20 13.03 2.20 19.13
CA SER A 20 11.74 2.90 19.24
C SER A 20 10.65 2.28 18.36
N TRP A 21 9.38 2.44 18.76
CA TRP A 21 8.20 1.98 18.03
C TRP A 21 8.13 2.54 16.60
N VAL A 22 8.65 3.76 16.41
CA VAL A 22 8.67 4.48 15.13
C VAL A 22 9.65 3.85 14.15
N GLU A 23 10.86 3.47 14.59
CA GLU A 23 11.83 2.76 13.72
C GLU A 23 11.37 1.35 13.38
N LYS A 24 10.60 0.68 14.24
CA LYS A 24 10.12 -0.67 13.96
C LYS A 24 8.97 -0.74 12.94
N TYR A 25 8.10 0.28 12.91
CA TYR A 25 6.85 0.23 12.15
C TYR A 25 6.62 1.36 11.16
N VAL A 26 7.37 2.46 11.22
CA VAL A 26 7.26 3.59 10.27
C VAL A 26 8.55 3.72 9.45
N TRP A 27 9.71 3.61 10.10
CA TRP A 27 11.04 3.63 9.46
C TRP A 27 11.75 2.27 9.54
N SER A 28 11.03 1.19 9.25
CA SER A 28 11.60 -0.16 9.28
C SER A 28 12.44 -0.46 8.05
N GLN A 29 13.64 -0.99 8.25
CA GLN A 29 14.48 -1.56 7.17
C GLN A 29 14.18 -3.05 6.92
N ASP A 30 13.31 -3.65 7.73
CA ASP A 30 12.89 -5.04 7.55
C ASP A 30 11.90 -5.16 6.38
N HIS A 31 12.34 -5.81 5.30
CA HIS A 31 11.55 -6.12 4.11
C HIS A 31 10.22 -6.83 4.41
N LYS A 32 10.10 -7.57 5.52
CA LYS A 32 8.83 -8.19 5.94
C LYS A 32 7.82 -7.15 6.40
N VAL A 33 8.26 -6.17 7.18
CA VAL A 33 7.39 -5.08 7.66
C VAL A 33 6.96 -4.21 6.49
N ILE A 34 7.89 -3.88 5.59
CA ILE A 34 7.62 -3.14 4.35
C ILE A 34 6.59 -3.88 3.49
N ALA A 35 6.74 -5.20 3.31
CA ALA A 35 5.79 -6.00 2.53
C ALA A 35 4.36 -5.93 3.09
N ILE A 36 4.20 -5.97 4.42
CA ILE A 36 2.89 -5.87 5.06
C ILE A 36 2.29 -4.46 4.90
N GLN A 37 3.11 -3.41 5.03
CA GLN A 37 2.67 -2.02 4.84
C GLN A 37 2.18 -1.78 3.40
N TYR A 38 2.99 -2.16 2.40
CA TYR A 38 2.63 -2.02 0.99
C TYR A 38 1.44 -2.91 0.63
N GLY A 39 1.39 -4.14 1.13
CA GLY A 39 0.24 -5.03 0.94
C GLY A 39 -1.05 -4.46 1.52
N GLY A 40 -1.00 -3.92 2.74
CA GLY A 40 -2.15 -3.27 3.38
C GLY A 40 -2.61 -2.03 2.61
N LEU A 41 -1.67 -1.18 2.18
CA LEU A 41 -1.99 0.00 1.38
C LEU A 41 -2.61 -0.39 0.02
N ALA A 42 -2.06 -1.40 -0.65
CA ALA A 42 -2.57 -1.89 -1.94
C ALA A 42 -3.99 -2.45 -1.84
N VAL A 43 -4.32 -3.18 -0.76
CA VAL A 43 -5.69 -3.65 -0.52
C VAL A 43 -6.64 -2.49 -0.26
N LEU A 44 -6.21 -1.50 0.53
CA LEU A 44 -7.02 -0.33 0.85
C LEU A 44 -7.34 0.48 -0.42
N THR A 45 -6.32 0.81 -1.22
CA THR A 45 -6.49 1.55 -2.47
C THR A 45 -7.26 0.72 -3.51
N GLY A 46 -7.06 -0.60 -3.55
CA GLY A 46 -7.82 -1.51 -4.40
C GLY A 46 -9.32 -1.53 -4.08
N ILE A 47 -9.70 -1.49 -2.80
CA ILE A 47 -11.11 -1.37 -2.39
C ILE A 47 -11.70 -0.04 -2.87
N VAL A 48 -10.97 1.06 -2.73
CA VAL A 48 -11.41 2.37 -3.24
C VAL A 48 -11.60 2.34 -4.76
N GLY A 49 -10.66 1.73 -5.48
CA GLY A 49 -10.77 1.51 -6.92
C GLY A 49 -12.00 0.69 -7.31
N LEU A 50 -12.30 -0.39 -6.60
CA LEU A 50 -13.49 -1.22 -6.83
C LEU A 50 -14.79 -0.44 -6.64
N VAL A 51 -14.92 0.35 -5.57
CA VAL A 51 -16.10 1.20 -5.32
C VAL A 51 -16.27 2.20 -6.45
N LEU A 52 -15.18 2.85 -6.86
CA LEU A 52 -15.19 3.84 -7.93
C LEU A 52 -15.61 3.21 -9.28
N SER A 53 -15.16 1.99 -9.57
CA SER A 53 -15.58 1.20 -10.73
C SER A 53 -17.09 0.90 -10.75
N LEU A 54 -17.66 0.56 -9.60
CA LEU A 54 -19.09 0.27 -9.47
C LEU A 54 -19.95 1.52 -9.72
N LEU A 55 -19.49 2.70 -9.28
CA LEU A 55 -20.20 3.96 -9.51
C LEU A 55 -20.36 4.28 -11.01
N PHE A 56 -19.31 4.09 -11.83
CA PHE A 56 -19.41 4.30 -13.28
C PHE A 56 -20.32 3.29 -13.95
N ARG A 57 -20.28 2.03 -13.49
CA ARG A 57 -21.18 1.00 -13.98
C ARG A 57 -22.65 1.33 -13.71
N LEU A 58 -22.96 1.91 -12.56
CA LEU A 58 -24.31 2.34 -12.22
C LEU A 58 -24.77 3.51 -13.10
N GLN A 59 -23.91 4.48 -13.39
CA GLN A 59 -24.22 5.55 -14.35
C GLN A 59 -24.44 5.06 -15.78
N LEU A 60 -23.65 4.09 -16.25
CA LEU A 60 -23.83 3.50 -17.58
C LEU A 60 -25.11 2.64 -17.67
N GLY A 61 -25.51 1.99 -16.57
CA GLY A 61 -26.67 1.09 -16.54
C GLY A 61 -28.01 1.79 -16.30
N PHE A 62 -28.04 2.90 -15.55
CA PHE A 62 -29.27 3.65 -15.24
C PHE A 62 -29.05 5.16 -15.36
N PRO A 63 -28.92 5.70 -16.59
CA PRO A 63 -28.59 7.10 -16.83
C PRO A 63 -29.63 8.11 -16.29
N GLU A 64 -30.85 7.67 -15.99
CA GLU A 64 -31.97 8.54 -15.59
C GLU A 64 -32.24 8.57 -14.05
N SER A 65 -31.58 7.71 -13.27
CA SER A 65 -31.82 7.60 -11.80
C SER A 65 -30.64 8.05 -10.92
N VAL A 66 -29.46 8.28 -11.49
CA VAL A 66 -28.26 8.77 -10.78
C VAL A 66 -27.92 10.20 -11.18
N ASP A 67 -28.86 11.11 -10.89
CA ASP A 67 -28.74 12.56 -11.12
C ASP A 67 -27.71 13.25 -10.19
N PHE A 68 -27.12 12.50 -9.25
CA PHE A 68 -26.12 13.00 -8.30
C PHE A 68 -24.70 13.06 -8.87
N VAL A 69 -24.45 12.44 -10.03
CA VAL A 69 -23.11 12.40 -10.62
C VAL A 69 -23.02 13.27 -11.86
N ASP A 70 -22.57 14.51 -11.65
CA ASP A 70 -22.28 15.47 -12.71
C ASP A 70 -21.24 14.92 -13.70
N PRO A 71 -21.33 15.26 -15.01
CA PRO A 71 -20.34 14.84 -16.02
C PRO A 71 -18.88 15.14 -15.63
N ASN A 72 -18.59 16.24 -14.93
CA ASN A 72 -17.22 16.52 -14.45
C ASN A 72 -16.75 15.48 -13.44
N PHE A 73 -17.61 15.10 -12.49
CA PHE A 73 -17.26 14.13 -11.48
C PHE A 73 -17.02 12.75 -12.11
N TYR A 74 -17.83 12.37 -13.10
CA TYR A 74 -17.63 11.12 -13.86
C TYR A 74 -16.23 11.06 -14.49
N TYR A 75 -15.84 12.10 -15.22
CA TYR A 75 -14.53 12.13 -15.88
C TYR A 75 -13.37 12.11 -14.88
N GLN A 76 -13.45 12.91 -13.81
CA GLN A 76 -12.43 12.94 -12.77
C GLN A 76 -12.29 11.58 -12.09
N ALA A 77 -13.41 10.96 -11.75
CA ALA A 77 -13.42 9.72 -11.03
C ALA A 77 -12.89 8.57 -11.91
N VAL A 78 -13.15 8.53 -13.22
CA VAL A 78 -12.58 7.53 -14.14
C VAL A 78 -11.05 7.67 -14.21
N THR A 79 -10.54 8.89 -14.32
CA THR A 79 -9.09 9.15 -14.33
C THR A 79 -8.44 8.75 -13.00
N MET A 80 -9.06 9.10 -11.87
CA MET A 80 -8.54 8.72 -10.54
C MET A 80 -8.60 7.20 -10.34
N HIS A 81 -9.64 6.51 -10.81
CA HIS A 81 -9.73 5.05 -10.78
C HIS A 81 -8.54 4.40 -11.50
N GLY A 82 -8.25 4.86 -12.72
CA GLY A 82 -7.11 4.35 -13.51
C GLY A 82 -5.76 4.58 -12.82
N MET A 83 -5.58 5.76 -12.20
CA MET A 83 -4.34 6.08 -11.47
C MET A 83 -4.16 5.28 -10.17
N ILE A 84 -5.25 4.86 -9.53
CA ILE A 84 -5.21 4.11 -8.26
C ILE A 84 -5.02 2.60 -8.48
N MET A 85 -5.46 2.09 -9.64
CA MET A 85 -5.42 0.65 -9.98
C MET A 85 -4.14 0.21 -10.72
N VAL A 86 -3.28 1.16 -11.13
CA VAL A 86 -1.93 0.92 -11.69
C VAL A 86 -0.91 0.82 -10.56
#